data_AF-Q2IPQ7-F1
#
_entry.id   AF-Q2IPQ7-F1
#
_cell.length_a   1.000
_cell.length_b   1.000
_cell.length_c   1.000
_cell.angle_alpha   90.00
_cell.angle_beta   90.00
_cell.angle_gamma   90.00
#
_symmetry.space_group_name_H-M   'P 1'
#
loop_
_entity.id
_entity.type
_entity.pdbx_description
1 polymer ?
#
loop_
_entity_poly.entity_id
_entity_poly.type
_entity_poly.pdbx_seq_one_letter_code
_entity_poly.pdbx_strand_id
1 'polypeptide(L)'
;MDKQTANQLARFATAFREARERGANESDTVMYLVKFFEEVLGFDSLKGEISKELAIKDRYCDVALKLDGTVRLLVEAKAAGLKALADKHIEQAENYASRAGIPWVVLTNGIEWRLYHLTFAAGEGIVHDLAFEADLVEGLEKDADGLWSKLSLLSRDSMRRDELEAFWAQKKVLSAASVVRVLFHEDVLRDVRRLLRKDAEAMLDLEDVFRAVRDIISKEALAEAGDLGITKRRKKRRKVQKTDAATGQTVTEEVDDDEPESAAPSTTPGDEPATAELRAADAPSGGTPT
;
A
#
# COMPACT_ATOMS: atom_id res chain seq x y z
N MET A 1 -3.71 -22.19 11.00
CA MET A 1 -5.17 -22.46 10.92
C MET A 1 -5.59 -23.42 12.04
N ASP A 2 -6.82 -23.37 12.57
CA ASP A 2 -7.26 -24.35 13.57
C ASP A 2 -7.68 -25.70 12.93
N LYS A 3 -7.77 -26.76 13.76
CA LYS A 3 -8.05 -28.11 13.29
C LYS A 3 -9.46 -28.27 12.69
N GLN A 4 -10.44 -27.50 13.19
CA GLN A 4 -11.80 -27.56 12.68
C GLN A 4 -11.85 -26.97 11.26
N THR A 5 -11.28 -25.79 11.06
CA THR A 5 -11.20 -25.15 9.73
C THR A 5 -10.46 -26.05 8.73
N ALA A 6 -9.34 -26.66 9.13
CA ALA A 6 -8.59 -27.58 8.29
C ALA A 6 -9.46 -28.75 7.79
N ASN A 7 -10.23 -29.37 8.68
CA ASN A 7 -11.13 -30.46 8.34
C ASN A 7 -12.27 -30.01 7.42
N GLN A 8 -12.83 -28.82 7.64
CA GLN A 8 -13.89 -28.28 6.79
C GLN A 8 -13.35 -27.98 5.39
N LEU A 9 -12.18 -27.35 5.26
CA LEU A 9 -11.53 -27.11 3.96
C LEU A 9 -11.29 -28.42 3.21
N ALA A 10 -10.76 -29.45 3.87
CA ALA A 10 -10.54 -30.76 3.25
C ALA A 10 -11.84 -31.42 2.77
N ARG A 11 -12.93 -31.28 3.53
CA ARG A 11 -14.26 -31.76 3.16
C ARG A 11 -14.79 -31.03 1.92
N PHE A 12 -14.69 -29.71 1.89
CA PHE A 12 -15.15 -28.91 0.73
C PHE A 12 -14.26 -29.13 -0.50
N ALA A 13 -12.94 -29.26 -0.33
CA ALA A 13 -12.03 -29.59 -1.43
C ALA A 13 -12.42 -30.92 -2.10
N THR A 14 -12.74 -31.95 -1.30
CA THR A 14 -13.26 -33.23 -1.79
C THR A 14 -14.60 -33.04 -2.51
N ALA A 15 -15.55 -32.33 -1.90
CA ALA A 15 -16.88 -32.11 -2.49
C ALA A 15 -16.82 -31.37 -3.84
N PHE A 16 -16.00 -30.32 -3.96
CA PHE A 16 -15.82 -29.60 -5.21
C PHE A 16 -15.09 -30.42 -6.27
N ARG A 17 -14.12 -31.27 -5.87
CA ARG A 17 -13.46 -32.21 -6.78
C ARG A 17 -14.46 -33.21 -7.38
N GLU A 18 -15.29 -33.83 -6.54
CA GLU A 18 -16.35 -34.75 -6.98
C GLU A 18 -17.42 -34.05 -7.83
N ALA A 19 -17.74 -32.79 -7.50
CA ALA A 19 -18.65 -31.97 -8.31
C ALA A 19 -18.10 -31.72 -9.72
N ARG A 20 -16.80 -31.38 -9.82
CA ARG A 20 -16.11 -31.20 -11.09
C ARG A 20 -16.10 -32.48 -11.91
N GLU A 21 -15.78 -33.62 -11.30
CA GLU A 21 -15.75 -34.94 -11.96
C GLU A 21 -17.12 -35.34 -12.52
N ARG A 22 -18.21 -35.00 -11.83
CA ARG A 22 -19.58 -35.22 -12.30
C ARG A 22 -20.07 -34.18 -13.31
N GLY A 23 -19.30 -33.13 -13.59
CA GLY A 23 -19.71 -32.03 -14.46
C GLY A 23 -20.85 -31.19 -13.88
N ALA A 24 -20.86 -30.98 -12.56
CA ALA A 24 -21.88 -30.21 -11.86
C ALA A 24 -21.99 -28.78 -12.40
N ASN A 25 -23.22 -28.26 -12.45
CA ASN A 25 -23.51 -26.96 -13.05
C ASN A 25 -23.28 -25.80 -12.06
N GLU A 26 -23.58 -24.57 -12.50
CA GLU A 26 -23.42 -23.35 -11.70
C GLU A 26 -24.30 -23.36 -10.44
N SER A 27 -25.57 -23.77 -10.56
CA SER A 27 -26.50 -23.86 -9.43
C SER A 27 -26.02 -24.84 -8.35
N ASP A 28 -25.47 -26.00 -8.75
CA ASP A 28 -24.86 -26.96 -7.81
C ASP A 28 -23.66 -26.33 -7.09
N THR A 29 -22.85 -25.57 -7.83
CA THR A 29 -21.68 -24.87 -7.28
C THR A 29 -22.09 -23.82 -6.26
N VAL A 30 -23.11 -23.01 -6.57
CA VAL A 30 -23.69 -22.02 -5.65
C VAL A 30 -24.21 -22.68 -4.37
N MET A 31 -24.83 -23.85 -4.46
CA MET A 31 -25.28 -24.58 -3.28
C MET A 31 -24.11 -24.95 -2.36
N TYR A 32 -23.00 -25.46 -2.90
CA TYR A 32 -21.81 -25.77 -2.12
C TYR A 32 -21.11 -24.53 -1.58
N LEU A 33 -21.06 -23.45 -2.36
CA LEU A 33 -20.49 -22.17 -1.92
C LEU A 33 -21.26 -21.58 -0.74
N VAL A 34 -22.60 -21.62 -0.73
CA VAL A 34 -23.37 -21.17 0.44
C VAL A 34 -22.99 -21.95 1.69
N LYS A 35 -22.84 -23.28 1.58
CA LYS A 35 -22.36 -24.10 2.71
C LYS A 35 -20.92 -23.77 3.11
N PHE A 36 -20.06 -23.48 2.16
CA PHE A 36 -18.69 -23.03 2.44
C PHE A 36 -18.70 -21.70 3.21
N PHE A 37 -19.51 -20.73 2.77
CA PHE A 37 -19.64 -19.43 3.44
C PHE A 37 -20.17 -19.56 4.86
N GLU A 38 -21.15 -20.44 5.09
CA GLU A 38 -21.69 -20.71 6.42
C GLU A 38 -20.67 -21.38 7.34
N GLU A 39 -20.10 -22.50 6.89
CA GLU A 39 -19.33 -23.38 7.77
C GLU A 39 -17.87 -22.98 7.93
N VAL A 40 -17.25 -22.45 6.87
CA VAL A 40 -15.82 -22.12 6.84
C VAL A 40 -15.58 -20.64 7.10
N LEU A 41 -16.39 -19.78 6.47
CA LEU A 41 -16.21 -18.32 6.53
C LEU A 41 -17.11 -17.63 7.57
N GLY A 42 -17.97 -18.40 8.24
CA GLY A 42 -18.70 -17.98 9.43
C GLY A 42 -19.91 -17.08 9.17
N PHE A 43 -20.43 -17.03 7.95
CA PHE A 43 -21.63 -16.26 7.62
C PHE A 43 -22.91 -16.96 8.10
N ASP A 44 -23.94 -16.18 8.42
CA ASP A 44 -25.24 -16.68 8.88
C ASP A 44 -26.35 -16.38 7.86
N SER A 45 -26.79 -17.41 7.13
CA SER A 45 -27.88 -17.28 6.16
C SER A 45 -29.22 -16.95 6.80
N LEU A 46 -29.47 -17.37 8.05
CA LEU A 46 -30.70 -17.06 8.78
C LEU A 46 -30.77 -15.59 9.18
N LYS A 47 -29.62 -14.93 9.34
CA LYS A 47 -29.51 -13.47 9.50
C LYS A 47 -29.52 -12.71 8.17
N GLY A 48 -29.62 -13.40 7.04
CA GLY A 48 -29.56 -12.79 5.72
C GLY A 48 -28.17 -12.27 5.35
N GLU A 49 -27.11 -12.77 5.99
CA GLU A 49 -25.72 -12.42 5.65
C GLU A 49 -25.26 -13.05 4.32
N ILE A 50 -26.01 -14.04 3.81
CA ILE A 50 -25.82 -14.63 2.48
C ILE A 50 -27.11 -14.43 1.69
N SER A 51 -27.02 -13.76 0.54
CA SER A 51 -28.16 -13.50 -0.35
C SER A 51 -27.92 -14.17 -1.69
N LYS A 52 -28.85 -15.02 -2.11
CA LYS A 52 -29.01 -15.40 -3.51
C LYS A 52 -29.98 -14.38 -4.10
N GLU A 53 -29.53 -13.59 -5.07
CA GLU A 53 -30.30 -12.55 -5.76
C GLU A 53 -30.61 -11.25 -4.97
N LEU A 54 -30.29 -10.10 -5.58
CA LEU A 54 -30.83 -8.78 -5.23
C LEU A 54 -31.31 -8.09 -6.52
N ALA A 55 -32.63 -7.97 -6.68
CA ALA A 55 -33.27 -7.64 -7.94
C ALA A 55 -33.10 -6.18 -8.33
N ILE A 56 -32.23 -5.90 -9.31
CA ILE A 56 -32.23 -4.64 -10.06
C ILE A 56 -31.93 -4.90 -11.54
N LYS A 57 -32.98 -4.93 -12.37
CA LYS A 57 -32.91 -4.81 -13.85
C LYS A 57 -32.01 -5.85 -14.55
N ASP A 58 -32.39 -7.13 -14.42
CA ASP A 58 -32.05 -8.24 -15.32
C ASP A 58 -30.61 -8.80 -15.32
N ARG A 59 -29.74 -8.42 -14.38
CA ARG A 59 -28.44 -9.10 -14.15
C ARG A 59 -28.07 -9.14 -12.68
N TYR A 60 -27.65 -10.30 -12.19
CA TYR A 60 -27.27 -10.58 -10.81
C TYR A 60 -25.88 -11.21 -10.77
N CYS A 61 -25.16 -11.01 -9.67
CA CYS A 61 -24.15 -11.96 -9.23
C CYS A 61 -24.85 -13.10 -8.46
N ASP A 62 -24.27 -14.30 -8.49
CA ASP A 62 -24.90 -15.49 -7.92
C ASP A 62 -25.10 -15.41 -6.40
N VAL A 63 -24.12 -14.85 -5.69
CA VAL A 63 -24.19 -14.69 -4.23
C VAL A 63 -23.67 -13.32 -3.82
N ALA A 64 -24.33 -12.70 -2.84
CA ALA A 64 -23.85 -11.50 -2.17
C ALA A 64 -23.67 -11.78 -0.67
N LEU A 65 -22.48 -11.46 -0.15
CA LEU A 65 -22.16 -11.55 1.27
C LEU A 65 -22.36 -10.18 1.93
N LYS A 66 -23.11 -10.17 3.04
CA LYS A 66 -23.57 -8.96 3.72
C LYS A 66 -23.09 -8.94 5.16
N LEU A 67 -22.77 -7.74 5.64
CA LEU A 67 -22.62 -7.44 7.05
C LEU A 67 -23.62 -6.35 7.42
N ASP A 68 -24.41 -6.61 8.45
CA ASP A 68 -25.41 -5.66 8.97
C ASP A 68 -26.33 -5.11 7.85
N GLY A 69 -26.75 -5.99 6.95
CA GLY A 69 -27.62 -5.66 5.80
C GLY A 69 -26.92 -5.03 4.60
N THR A 70 -25.65 -4.64 4.72
CA THR A 70 -24.87 -4.01 3.65
C THR A 70 -24.04 -5.05 2.91
N VAL A 71 -24.12 -5.07 1.58
CA VAL A 71 -23.28 -5.98 0.76
C VAL A 71 -21.83 -5.53 0.82
N ARG A 72 -20.93 -6.45 1.20
CA ARG A 72 -19.49 -6.22 1.29
C ARG A 72 -18.71 -6.89 0.17
N LEU A 73 -19.21 -8.04 -0.31
CA LEU A 73 -18.56 -8.83 -1.34
C LEU A 73 -19.60 -9.48 -2.25
N LEU A 74 -19.34 -9.45 -3.55
CA LEU A 74 -20.11 -10.17 -4.56
C LEU A 74 -19.36 -11.43 -4.95
N VAL A 75 -20.09 -12.48 -5.31
CA VAL A 75 -19.54 -13.75 -5.75
C VAL A 75 -20.21 -14.12 -7.05
N GLU A 76 -19.39 -14.22 -8.08
CA GLU A 76 -19.71 -14.77 -9.40
C GLU A 76 -19.28 -16.24 -9.40
N ALA A 77 -20.24 -17.14 -9.37
CA ALA A 77 -20.00 -18.56 -9.47
C ALA A 77 -19.89 -18.97 -10.95
N LYS A 78 -19.16 -20.05 -11.17
CA LYS A 78 -19.13 -20.77 -12.44
C LYS A 78 -19.33 -22.25 -12.16
N ALA A 79 -19.75 -23.00 -13.16
CA ALA A 79 -19.91 -24.45 -13.03
C ALA A 79 -18.62 -25.11 -12.52
N ALA A 80 -18.72 -25.98 -11.51
CA ALA A 80 -17.58 -26.75 -11.00
C ALA A 80 -16.91 -27.61 -12.09
N GLY A 81 -17.68 -28.04 -13.11
CA GLY A 81 -17.15 -28.73 -14.29
C GLY A 81 -16.28 -27.86 -15.22
N LEU A 82 -16.27 -26.54 -15.04
CA LEU A 82 -15.42 -25.63 -15.81
C LEU A 82 -13.96 -25.81 -15.38
N LYS A 83 -13.10 -26.17 -16.35
CA LYS A 83 -11.69 -26.52 -16.07
C LYS A 83 -10.84 -25.37 -15.56
N ALA A 84 -11.11 -24.14 -16.01
CA ALA A 84 -10.35 -22.95 -15.65
C ALA A 84 -11.23 -21.70 -15.76
N LEU A 85 -11.00 -20.75 -14.86
CA LEU A 85 -11.60 -19.42 -14.91
C LEU A 85 -10.89 -18.53 -15.95
N ALA A 86 -11.67 -17.67 -16.61
CA ALA A 86 -11.17 -16.67 -17.54
C ALA A 86 -11.57 -15.27 -17.07
N ASP A 87 -10.71 -14.28 -17.30
CA ASP A 87 -10.92 -12.92 -16.78
C ASP A 87 -12.21 -12.30 -17.31
N LYS A 88 -12.61 -12.58 -18.55
CA LYS A 88 -13.90 -12.15 -19.12
C LYS A 88 -15.13 -12.54 -18.27
N HIS A 89 -15.02 -13.54 -17.40
CA HIS A 89 -16.12 -13.93 -16.53
C HIS A 89 -16.41 -12.88 -15.45
N ILE A 90 -15.45 -11.99 -15.13
CA ILE A 90 -15.65 -10.91 -14.16
C ILE A 90 -16.63 -9.84 -14.68
N GLU A 91 -16.68 -9.63 -16.00
CA GLU A 91 -17.51 -8.61 -16.65
C GLU A 91 -19.00 -8.74 -16.29
N GLN A 92 -19.45 -9.96 -15.96
CA GLN A 92 -20.83 -10.23 -15.54
C GLN A 92 -21.14 -9.58 -14.18
N ALA A 93 -20.18 -9.58 -13.25
CA ALA A 93 -20.32 -9.06 -11.91
C ALA A 93 -20.00 -7.55 -11.80
N GLU A 94 -19.18 -7.00 -12.70
CA GLU A 94 -18.78 -5.58 -12.72
C GLU A 94 -19.97 -4.61 -12.81
N ASN A 95 -21.00 -4.96 -13.59
CA ASN A 95 -22.16 -4.09 -13.80
C ASN A 95 -22.97 -3.88 -12.50
N TYR A 96 -23.17 -4.94 -11.72
CA TYR A 96 -23.82 -4.81 -10.42
C TYR A 96 -22.92 -4.08 -9.43
N ALA A 97 -21.64 -4.47 -9.38
CA ALA A 97 -20.66 -3.92 -8.47
C ALA A 97 -20.50 -2.40 -8.63
N SER A 98 -20.41 -1.90 -9.87
CA SER A 98 -20.32 -0.47 -10.16
C SER A 98 -21.57 0.32 -9.79
N ARG A 99 -22.77 -0.23 -10.03
CA ARG A 99 -24.04 0.43 -9.66
C ARG A 99 -24.21 0.53 -8.15
N ALA A 100 -23.77 -0.49 -7.41
CA ALA A 100 -23.89 -0.56 -5.97
C ALA A 100 -22.68 0.03 -5.21
N GLY A 101 -21.62 0.44 -5.93
CA GLY A 101 -20.38 0.94 -5.33
C GLY A 101 -19.64 -0.12 -4.50
N ILE A 102 -19.75 -1.39 -4.88
CA ILE A 102 -19.13 -2.51 -4.16
C ILE A 102 -17.82 -2.84 -4.86
N PRO A 103 -16.66 -2.58 -4.25
CA PRO A 103 -15.37 -2.73 -4.93
C PRO A 103 -14.89 -4.19 -4.98
N TRP A 104 -15.54 -5.13 -4.28
CA TRP A 104 -15.03 -6.49 -4.15
C TRP A 104 -15.88 -7.52 -4.86
N VAL A 105 -15.23 -8.32 -5.70
CA VAL A 105 -15.84 -9.45 -6.42
C VAL A 105 -14.95 -10.68 -6.33
N VAL A 106 -15.53 -11.81 -5.95
CA VAL A 106 -14.92 -13.14 -6.11
C VAL A 106 -15.48 -13.80 -7.35
N LEU A 107 -14.60 -14.32 -8.21
CA LEU A 107 -14.93 -15.26 -9.27
C LEU A 107 -14.46 -16.65 -8.86
N THR A 108 -15.36 -17.65 -8.84
CA THR A 108 -14.99 -19.00 -8.40
C THR A 108 -15.82 -20.11 -9.03
N ASN A 109 -15.19 -21.28 -9.23
CA ASN A 109 -15.87 -22.56 -9.52
C ASN A 109 -15.83 -23.52 -8.31
N GLY A 110 -15.49 -23.01 -7.12
CA GLY A 110 -15.27 -23.76 -5.89
C GLY A 110 -13.85 -24.29 -5.70
N ILE A 111 -13.12 -24.56 -6.79
CA ILE A 111 -11.71 -24.98 -6.73
C ILE A 111 -10.79 -23.77 -6.94
N GLU A 112 -10.98 -23.03 -8.02
CA GLU A 112 -10.26 -21.78 -8.29
C GLU A 112 -11.02 -20.61 -7.66
N TRP A 113 -10.29 -19.74 -6.98
CA TRP A 113 -10.81 -18.55 -6.32
C TRP A 113 -9.97 -17.35 -6.76
N ARG A 114 -10.61 -16.38 -7.41
CA ARG A 114 -9.99 -15.12 -7.80
C ARG A 114 -10.74 -13.97 -7.14
N LEU A 115 -10.07 -13.22 -6.28
CA LEU A 115 -10.61 -11.99 -5.72
C LEU A 115 -10.13 -10.82 -6.56
N TYR A 116 -11.05 -9.97 -6.98
CA TYR A 116 -10.78 -8.74 -7.70
C TYR A 116 -11.21 -7.52 -6.87
N HIS A 117 -10.39 -6.48 -6.93
CA HIS A 117 -10.76 -5.14 -6.49
C HIS A 117 -11.13 -4.29 -7.71
N LEU A 118 -12.30 -3.68 -7.69
CA LEU A 118 -12.81 -2.80 -8.72
C LEU A 118 -12.56 -1.34 -8.34
N THR A 119 -12.02 -0.59 -9.29
CA THR A 119 -11.85 0.86 -9.18
C THR A 119 -12.84 1.52 -10.12
N PHE A 120 -13.68 2.39 -9.57
CA PHE A 120 -14.70 3.14 -10.31
C PHE A 120 -14.19 4.56 -10.53
N ALA A 121 -13.58 4.82 -11.69
CA ALA A 121 -13.10 6.15 -12.07
C ALA A 121 -14.07 6.81 -13.05
N ALA A 122 -14.51 8.03 -12.73
CA ALA A 122 -15.45 8.77 -13.57
C ALA A 122 -14.82 9.06 -14.94
N GLY A 123 -15.41 8.51 -16.00
CA GLY A 123 -14.97 8.70 -17.39
C GLY A 123 -13.95 7.67 -17.91
N GLU A 124 -13.41 6.81 -17.06
CA GLU A 124 -12.37 5.83 -17.44
C GLU A 124 -12.87 4.37 -17.44
N GLY A 125 -14.14 4.14 -17.10
CA GLY A 125 -14.73 2.81 -17.03
C GLY A 125 -14.43 2.10 -15.71
N ILE A 126 -14.63 0.78 -15.70
CA ILE A 126 -14.36 -0.07 -14.54
C ILE A 126 -13.00 -0.72 -14.76
N VAL A 127 -12.08 -0.52 -13.82
CA VAL A 127 -10.80 -1.24 -13.80
C VAL A 127 -10.90 -2.32 -12.72
N HIS A 128 -10.64 -3.57 -13.09
CA HIS A 128 -10.52 -4.67 -12.14
C HIS A 128 -9.05 -5.07 -11.97
N ASP A 129 -8.59 -5.14 -10.73
CA ASP A 129 -7.26 -5.63 -10.39
C ASP A 129 -7.38 -6.96 -9.64
N LEU A 130 -6.59 -7.97 -10.03
CA LEU A 130 -6.53 -9.23 -9.30
C LEU A 130 -5.86 -9.02 -7.93
N ALA A 131 -6.62 -9.16 -6.85
CA ALA A 131 -6.15 -9.02 -5.48
C ALA A 131 -5.46 -10.30 -4.98
N PHE A 132 -6.03 -11.46 -5.22
CA PHE A 132 -5.32 -12.74 -5.09
C PHE A 132 -5.99 -13.82 -5.94
N GLU A 133 -5.22 -14.88 -6.17
CA GLU A 133 -5.71 -16.16 -6.68
C GLU A 133 -5.33 -17.28 -5.71
N ALA A 134 -6.22 -18.27 -5.58
CA ALA A 134 -6.01 -19.47 -4.80
C ALA A 134 -6.69 -20.67 -5.47
N ASP A 135 -6.00 -21.81 -5.47
CA ASP A 135 -6.61 -23.11 -5.75
C ASP A 135 -6.85 -23.83 -4.42
N LEU A 136 -8.10 -24.18 -4.13
CA LEU A 136 -8.52 -24.82 -2.88
C LEU A 136 -7.87 -26.19 -2.70
N VAL A 137 -7.70 -26.95 -3.77
CA VAL A 137 -7.19 -28.31 -3.74
C VAL A 137 -5.66 -28.30 -3.66
N GLU A 138 -5.02 -27.70 -4.64
CA GLU A 138 -3.57 -27.62 -4.71
C GLU A 138 -3.00 -26.81 -3.54
N GLY A 139 -3.67 -25.72 -3.17
CA GLY A 139 -3.29 -24.90 -2.02
C GLY A 139 -3.33 -25.69 -0.72
N LEU A 140 -4.34 -26.55 -0.51
CA LEU A 140 -4.43 -27.35 0.71
C LEU A 140 -3.33 -28.43 0.77
N GLU A 141 -2.93 -28.96 -0.37
CA GLU A 141 -1.86 -29.97 -0.48
C GLU A 141 -0.46 -29.36 -0.32
N LYS A 142 -0.21 -28.16 -0.86
CA LYS A 142 1.12 -27.53 -0.89
C LYS A 142 1.39 -26.58 0.26
N ASP A 143 0.42 -25.73 0.60
CA ASP A 143 0.56 -24.65 1.58
C ASP A 143 -0.80 -24.28 2.18
N ALA A 144 -1.29 -25.13 3.08
CA ALA A 144 -2.60 -24.98 3.68
C ALA A 144 -2.75 -23.66 4.47
N ASP A 145 -1.70 -23.23 5.17
CA ASP A 145 -1.74 -21.96 5.92
C ASP A 145 -1.70 -20.75 4.97
N GLY A 146 -0.93 -20.80 3.88
CA GLY A 146 -0.94 -19.76 2.85
C GLY A 146 -2.28 -19.69 2.12
N LEU A 147 -2.89 -20.82 1.79
CA LEU A 147 -4.26 -20.88 1.26
C LEU A 147 -5.25 -20.23 2.22
N TRP A 148 -5.20 -20.61 3.50
CA TRP A 148 -6.09 -20.06 4.52
C TRP A 148 -5.87 -18.56 4.72
N SER A 149 -4.62 -18.08 4.67
CA SER A 149 -4.33 -16.64 4.78
C SER A 149 -5.04 -15.80 3.71
N LYS A 150 -5.29 -16.36 2.53
CA LYS A 150 -6.07 -15.71 1.46
C LYS A 150 -7.57 -15.87 1.67
N LEU A 151 -8.05 -17.09 1.86
CA LEU A 151 -9.49 -17.36 1.97
C LEU A 151 -10.11 -16.75 3.22
N SER A 152 -9.36 -16.68 4.33
CA SER A 152 -9.83 -16.06 5.57
C SER A 152 -10.11 -14.57 5.43
N LEU A 153 -9.48 -13.86 4.47
CA LEU A 153 -9.82 -12.46 4.17
C LEU A 153 -11.29 -12.29 3.74
N LEU A 154 -11.89 -13.35 3.19
CA LEU A 154 -13.29 -13.38 2.80
C LEU A 154 -14.22 -13.74 3.97
N SER A 155 -13.67 -14.04 5.15
CA SER A 155 -14.47 -14.40 6.32
C SER A 155 -15.27 -13.22 6.85
N ARG A 156 -16.39 -13.55 7.48
CA ARG A 156 -17.25 -12.57 8.15
C ARG A 156 -16.48 -11.71 9.16
N ASP A 157 -15.60 -12.34 9.94
CA ASP A 157 -14.81 -11.66 10.97
C ASP A 157 -13.69 -10.80 10.39
N SER A 158 -13.11 -11.18 9.26
CA SER A 158 -12.13 -10.36 8.52
C SER A 158 -12.80 -9.14 7.90
N MET A 159 -13.98 -9.31 7.28
CA MET A 159 -14.75 -8.17 6.75
C MET A 159 -15.23 -7.20 7.84
N ARG A 160 -15.55 -7.70 9.04
CA ARG A 160 -15.89 -6.84 10.18
C ARG A 160 -14.72 -5.99 10.68
N ARG A 161 -13.50 -6.45 10.45
CA ARG A 161 -12.25 -5.80 10.84
C ARG A 161 -11.61 -5.02 9.69
N ASP A 162 -12.30 -4.91 8.55
CA ASP A 162 -11.83 -4.29 7.31
C ASP A 162 -10.43 -4.80 6.88
N GLU A 163 -10.16 -6.09 7.10
CA GLU A 163 -8.87 -6.71 6.76
C GLU A 163 -8.64 -6.81 5.25
N LEU A 164 -9.71 -6.87 4.46
CA LEU A 164 -9.66 -6.92 3.00
C LEU A 164 -9.10 -5.59 2.45
N GLU A 165 -9.54 -4.48 3.02
CA GLU A 165 -9.14 -3.12 2.72
C GLU A 165 -7.69 -2.87 3.15
N ALA A 166 -7.31 -3.36 4.33
CA ALA A 166 -5.92 -3.30 4.80
C ALA A 166 -4.97 -4.10 3.89
N PHE A 167 -5.37 -5.32 3.51
CA PHE A 167 -4.65 -6.15 2.55
C PHE A 167 -4.48 -5.43 1.20
N TRP A 168 -5.55 -4.80 0.71
CA TRP A 168 -5.50 -4.07 -0.56
C TRP A 168 -4.58 -2.86 -0.52
N ALA A 169 -4.68 -2.06 0.54
CA ALA A 169 -3.83 -0.89 0.74
C ALA A 169 -2.35 -1.29 0.75
N GLN A 170 -2.00 -2.36 1.47
CA GLN A 170 -0.65 -2.91 1.47
C GLN A 170 -0.22 -3.34 0.06
N LYS A 171 -1.09 -4.07 -0.66
CA LYS A 171 -0.80 -4.54 -2.02
C LYS A 171 -0.56 -3.37 -2.99
N LYS A 172 -1.35 -2.30 -2.92
CA LYS A 172 -1.14 -1.09 -3.76
C LYS A 172 0.17 -0.37 -3.45
N VAL A 173 0.54 -0.27 -2.17
CA VAL A 173 1.82 0.34 -1.76
C VAL A 173 3.02 -0.49 -2.23
N LEU A 174 2.89 -1.81 -2.25
CA LEU A 174 3.93 -2.74 -2.70
C LEU A 174 3.85 -3.08 -4.20
N SER A 175 3.00 -2.40 -4.97
CA SER A 175 2.93 -2.60 -6.42
C SER A 175 4.25 -2.24 -7.11
N ALA A 176 4.55 -2.88 -8.26
CA ALA A 176 5.75 -2.62 -9.04
C ALA A 176 5.90 -1.12 -9.35
N ALA A 177 4.83 -0.49 -9.82
CA ALA A 177 4.76 0.94 -10.06
C ALA A 177 5.16 1.78 -8.83
N SER A 178 4.65 1.45 -7.64
CA SER A 178 4.96 2.17 -6.40
C SER A 178 6.42 1.98 -5.97
N VAL A 179 6.94 0.75 -6.06
CA VAL A 179 8.35 0.46 -5.74
C VAL A 179 9.28 1.18 -6.71
N VAL A 180 8.99 1.13 -8.01
CA VAL A 180 9.76 1.82 -9.04
C VAL A 180 9.80 3.33 -8.77
N ARG A 181 8.66 3.96 -8.48
CA ARG A 181 8.61 5.39 -8.11
C ARG A 181 9.49 5.72 -6.89
N VAL A 182 9.53 4.84 -5.89
CA VAL A 182 10.40 5.01 -4.71
C VAL A 182 11.88 4.87 -5.08
N LEU A 183 12.24 3.90 -5.92
CA LEU A 183 13.63 3.72 -6.38
C LEU A 183 14.18 4.95 -7.11
N PHE A 184 13.32 5.69 -7.81
CA PHE A 184 13.67 6.92 -8.52
C PHE A 184 13.53 8.22 -7.68
N HIS A 185 13.26 8.09 -6.38
CA HIS A 185 13.31 9.24 -5.49
C HIS A 185 14.75 9.71 -5.28
N GLU A 186 14.96 11.03 -5.26
CA GLU A 186 16.29 11.65 -5.16
C GLU A 186 17.10 11.14 -3.95
N ASP A 187 16.44 10.96 -2.80
CA ASP A 187 17.11 10.45 -1.59
C ASP A 187 17.64 9.02 -1.77
N VAL A 188 16.89 8.14 -2.44
CA VAL A 188 17.30 6.75 -2.71
C VAL A 188 18.46 6.74 -3.71
N LEU A 189 18.36 7.51 -4.79
CA LEU A 189 19.43 7.62 -5.78
C LEU A 189 20.72 8.19 -5.18
N ARG A 190 20.62 9.15 -4.23
CA ARG A 190 21.77 9.69 -3.51
C ARG A 190 22.44 8.63 -2.63
N ASP A 191 21.65 7.79 -1.96
CA ASP A 191 22.17 6.67 -1.17
C ASP A 191 22.85 5.61 -2.04
N VAL A 192 22.23 5.23 -3.16
CA VAL A 192 22.85 4.32 -4.14
C VAL A 192 24.17 4.91 -4.65
N ARG A 193 24.18 6.20 -5.05
CA ARG A 193 25.40 6.90 -5.47
C ARG A 193 26.48 6.88 -4.40
N ARG A 194 26.12 7.15 -3.14
CA ARG A 194 27.05 7.15 -2.00
C ARG A 194 27.66 5.77 -1.78
N LEU A 195 26.87 4.71 -1.91
CA LEU A 195 27.36 3.34 -1.79
C LEU A 195 28.28 2.95 -2.96
N LEU A 196 27.89 3.26 -4.20
CA LEU A 196 28.71 3.00 -5.39
C LEU A 196 30.06 3.73 -5.37
N ARG A 197 30.08 4.98 -4.88
CA ARG A 197 31.31 5.78 -4.75
C ARG A 197 32.33 5.20 -3.76
N LYS A 198 31.93 4.30 -2.85
CA LYS A 198 32.90 3.68 -1.92
C LYS A 198 33.91 2.81 -2.65
N ASP A 199 33.47 2.19 -3.74
CA ASP A 199 34.24 1.19 -4.49
C ASP A 199 34.62 1.70 -5.89
N ALA A 200 34.41 2.99 -6.17
CA ALA A 200 34.65 3.61 -7.47
C ALA A 200 35.57 4.83 -7.38
N GLU A 201 36.57 4.88 -8.25
CA GLU A 201 37.43 6.07 -8.44
C GLU A 201 36.74 7.17 -9.26
N ALA A 202 35.66 6.82 -9.97
CA ALA A 202 34.95 7.72 -10.87
C ALA A 202 33.98 8.66 -10.14
N MET A 203 33.88 9.90 -10.64
CA MET A 203 32.85 10.85 -10.24
C MET A 203 31.51 10.45 -10.86
N LEU A 204 30.65 9.85 -10.05
CA LEU A 204 29.27 9.53 -10.45
C LEU A 204 28.36 10.71 -10.13
N ASP A 205 27.63 11.24 -11.11
CA ASP A 205 26.54 12.18 -10.83
C ASP A 205 25.24 11.43 -10.49
N LEU A 206 24.14 12.16 -10.30
CA LEU A 206 22.86 11.52 -9.96
C LEU A 206 22.12 10.98 -11.19
N GLU A 207 22.40 11.54 -12.37
CA GLU A 207 21.81 11.16 -13.65
C GLU A 207 22.40 9.83 -14.16
N ASP A 208 23.70 9.61 -13.95
CA ASP A 208 24.37 8.34 -14.19
C ASP A 208 23.71 7.20 -13.39
N VAL A 209 23.48 7.45 -12.09
CA VAL A 209 22.85 6.47 -11.19
C VAL A 209 21.40 6.23 -11.55
N PHE A 210 20.66 7.28 -11.91
CA PHE A 210 19.29 7.16 -12.43
C PHE A 210 19.25 6.22 -13.64
N ARG A 211 20.12 6.41 -14.64
CA ARG A 211 20.16 5.56 -15.83
C ARG A 211 20.53 4.12 -15.50
N ALA A 212 21.52 3.92 -14.64
CA ALA A 212 21.92 2.58 -14.20
C ALA A 212 20.78 1.82 -13.49
N VAL A 213 20.06 2.48 -12.58
CA VAL A 213 18.89 1.89 -11.90
C VAL A 213 17.76 1.60 -12.89
N ARG A 214 17.52 2.48 -13.86
CA ARG A 214 16.53 2.26 -14.91
C ARG A 214 16.85 1.05 -15.78
N ASP A 215 18.10 0.88 -16.17
CA ASP A 215 18.50 -0.13 -17.14
C ASP A 215 18.44 -1.56 -16.58
N ILE A 216 18.34 -1.74 -15.25
CA ILE A 216 18.14 -3.04 -14.59
C ILE A 216 16.67 -3.41 -14.32
N ILE A 217 15.74 -2.47 -14.42
CA ILE A 217 14.31 -2.69 -14.11
C ILE A 217 13.59 -3.23 -15.36
N SER A 218 12.64 -4.14 -15.18
CA SER A 218 11.85 -4.68 -16.29
C SER A 218 11.03 -3.60 -17.00
N LYS A 219 10.84 -3.74 -18.31
CA LYS A 219 10.08 -2.78 -19.12
C LYS A 219 8.64 -2.67 -18.66
N GLU A 220 8.06 -3.77 -18.22
CA GLU A 220 6.70 -3.84 -17.69
C GLU A 220 6.56 -2.98 -16.42
N ALA A 221 7.48 -3.13 -15.46
CA ALA A 221 7.45 -2.35 -14.22
C ALA A 221 7.68 -0.86 -14.47
N LEU A 222 8.53 -0.50 -15.45
CA LEU A 222 8.72 0.90 -15.87
C LEU A 222 7.45 1.47 -16.52
N ALA A 223 6.80 0.70 -17.39
CA ALA A 223 5.56 1.12 -18.06
C ALA A 223 4.42 1.37 -17.06
N GLU A 224 4.26 0.50 -16.05
CA GLU A 224 3.26 0.68 -14.98
C GLU A 224 3.55 1.91 -14.11
N ALA A 225 4.82 2.27 -13.92
CA ALA A 225 5.21 3.41 -13.09
C ALA A 225 4.90 4.75 -13.76
N GLY A 226 4.82 4.79 -15.09
CA GLY A 226 4.53 5.98 -15.89
C GLY A 226 5.79 6.74 -16.30
N ASP A 227 5.67 8.06 -16.49
CA ASP A 227 6.83 8.92 -16.78
C ASP A 227 7.72 9.02 -15.54
N LEU A 228 9.00 8.67 -15.72
CA LEU A 228 9.98 8.54 -14.63
C LEU A 228 11.04 9.61 -14.76
N GLY A 229 11.18 10.42 -13.72
CA GLY A 229 12.27 11.36 -13.53
C GLY A 229 12.75 11.34 -12.08
N ILE A 230 13.88 12.00 -11.83
CA ILE A 230 14.41 12.16 -10.46
C ILE A 230 13.39 12.98 -9.65
N THR A 231 12.67 12.32 -8.76
CA THR A 231 11.68 12.98 -7.91
C THR A 231 12.40 13.73 -6.81
N LYS A 232 12.36 15.06 -6.86
CA LYS A 232 13.09 15.93 -5.92
C LYS A 232 12.45 15.92 -4.54
N ARG A 233 13.31 15.94 -3.52
CA ARG A 233 12.88 16.11 -2.14
C ARG A 233 12.22 17.49 -1.97
N ARG A 234 11.04 17.56 -1.34
CA ARG A 234 10.47 18.85 -0.92
C ARG A 234 11.37 19.46 0.14
N LYS A 235 11.90 20.66 -0.12
CA LYS A 235 12.62 21.46 0.87
C LYS A 235 11.68 21.79 2.04
N LYS A 236 12.11 21.49 3.27
CA LYS A 236 11.46 22.03 4.47
C LYS A 236 11.86 23.51 4.57
N ARG A 237 10.86 24.36 4.76
CA ARG A 237 11.05 25.79 5.04
C ARG A 237 10.95 26.00 6.54
N ARG A 238 11.97 26.60 7.13
CA ARG A 238 11.97 26.96 8.55
C ARG A 238 11.55 28.42 8.68
N LYS A 239 10.60 28.71 9.57
CA LYS A 239 10.22 30.09 9.92
C LYS A 239 11.21 30.60 10.94
N VAL A 240 12.01 31.60 10.57
CA VAL A 240 12.95 32.28 11.48
C VAL A 240 12.36 33.64 11.82
N GLN A 241 12.26 33.94 13.12
CA GLN A 241 11.93 35.28 13.59
C GLN A 241 13.22 36.07 13.78
N LYS A 242 13.40 37.13 12.99
CA LYS A 242 14.42 38.14 13.26
C LYS A 242 13.76 39.32 13.96
N THR A 243 14.36 39.73 15.08
CA THR A 243 14.03 40.98 15.77
C THR A 243 15.10 42.00 15.41
N ASP A 244 14.66 43.12 14.84
CA ASP A 244 15.56 44.22 14.49
C ASP A 244 15.93 45.01 15.77
N ALA A 245 17.23 45.07 16.09
CA ALA A 245 17.73 45.60 17.35
C ALA A 245 17.57 47.13 17.47
N ALA A 246 17.33 47.84 16.37
CA ALA A 246 17.17 49.30 16.37
C ALA A 246 15.70 49.76 16.47
N THR A 247 14.75 48.94 16.02
CA THR A 247 13.32 49.30 15.89
C THR A 247 12.38 48.38 16.66
N GLY A 248 12.88 47.26 17.22
CA GLY A 248 12.09 46.30 18.00
C GLY A 248 11.07 45.51 17.19
N GLN A 249 11.09 45.63 15.86
CA GLN A 249 10.11 45.02 14.98
C GLN A 249 10.50 43.56 14.67
N THR A 250 9.59 42.64 14.96
CA THR A 250 9.75 41.20 14.68
C THR A 250 9.25 40.90 13.26
N VAL A 251 10.11 40.38 12.40
CA VAL A 251 9.73 39.90 11.07
C VAL A 251 9.96 38.40 11.00
N THR A 252 8.92 37.65 10.60
CA THR A 252 9.02 36.23 10.25
C THR A 252 9.42 36.09 8.80
N GLU A 253 10.61 35.55 8.55
CA GLU A 253 11.07 35.12 7.23
C GLU A 253 11.03 33.60 7.11
N GLU A 254 10.63 33.10 5.93
CA GLU A 254 10.76 31.69 5.58
C GLU A 254 12.09 31.47 4.87
N VAL A 255 12.99 30.73 5.52
CA VAL A 255 14.32 30.43 4.98
C VAL A 255 14.41 28.95 4.63
N ASP A 256 15.03 28.65 3.49
CA ASP A 256 15.28 27.27 3.04
C ASP A 256 16.38 26.63 3.92
N ASP A 257 16.17 25.40 4.41
CA ASP A 257 17.13 24.70 5.30
C ASP A 257 18.52 24.39 4.67
N ASP A 258 18.71 24.64 3.38
CA ASP A 258 19.94 24.30 2.62
C ASP A 258 20.86 25.51 2.34
N GLU A 259 20.54 26.72 2.83
CA GLU A 259 21.49 27.85 2.73
C GLU A 259 22.57 27.74 3.82
N PRO A 260 23.88 27.75 3.46
CA PRO A 260 24.93 27.80 4.45
C PRO A 260 24.87 29.12 5.20
N GLU A 261 24.87 29.05 6.53
CA GLU A 261 24.92 30.19 7.44
C GLU A 261 26.11 31.08 7.05
N SER A 262 25.83 32.21 6.39
CA SER A 262 26.89 33.12 5.94
C SER A 262 27.62 33.67 7.15
N ALA A 263 28.93 33.40 7.20
CA ALA A 263 29.85 33.74 8.27
C ALA A 263 29.64 35.15 8.86
N ALA A 264 29.55 35.22 10.18
CA ALA A 264 29.63 36.44 10.96
C ALA A 264 31.01 37.12 10.78
N PRO A 265 31.10 38.46 10.87
CA PRO A 265 32.32 39.19 10.58
C PRO A 265 33.40 38.94 11.65
N SER A 266 34.63 38.73 11.18
CA SER A 266 35.84 38.51 11.96
C SER A 266 36.17 39.70 12.87
N THR A 267 36.22 39.48 14.18
CA THR A 267 36.89 40.36 15.14
C THR A 267 38.37 39.98 15.24
N THR A 268 39.25 40.93 14.92
CA THR A 268 40.70 40.87 15.08
C THR A 268 41.10 40.75 16.56
N PRO A 269 42.07 39.88 16.93
CA PRO A 269 42.81 40.04 18.18
C PRO A 269 44.24 40.52 17.90
N GLY A 270 44.60 41.64 18.53
CA GLY A 270 45.97 42.12 18.63
C GLY A 270 46.60 41.78 19.98
N ASP A 271 47.92 41.57 19.90
CA ASP A 271 48.98 41.71 20.90
C ASP A 271 49.42 40.53 21.79
N GLU A 272 50.72 40.25 21.62
CA GLU A 272 51.68 39.70 22.60
C GLU A 272 52.94 40.61 22.63
N PRO A 273 53.80 40.54 23.67
CA PRO A 273 54.24 41.72 24.42
C PRO A 273 55.77 42.01 24.43
N ALA A 274 56.14 43.12 25.10
CA ALA A 274 57.45 43.56 25.66
C ALA A 274 57.74 45.04 25.29
N THR A 275 58.23 45.99 26.10
CA THR A 275 58.96 46.01 27.38
C THR A 275 59.06 47.47 27.90
N ALA A 276 59.09 47.61 29.23
CA ALA A 276 59.89 48.52 30.09
C ALA A 276 59.75 50.07 30.11
N GLU A 277 59.95 50.57 31.35
CA GLU A 277 60.21 51.94 31.86
C GLU A 277 59.01 52.86 32.16
N LEU A 278 58.96 53.68 33.22
CA LEU A 278 59.57 53.77 34.56
C LEU A 278 58.86 54.98 35.24
N ARG A 279 58.63 54.92 36.57
CA ARG A 279 58.22 56.01 37.51
C ARG A 279 56.77 56.48 37.46
N ALA A 280 56.15 57.01 38.51
CA ALA A 280 56.28 56.99 39.99
C ALA A 280 55.16 57.91 40.53
N ALA A 281 54.69 57.65 41.76
CA ALA A 281 53.77 58.49 42.58
C ALA A 281 52.31 58.55 42.09
N ASP A 282 51.25 58.63 42.91
CA ASP A 282 51.13 58.96 44.33
C ASP A 282 49.80 58.38 44.89
N ALA A 283 49.65 58.51 46.21
CA ALA A 283 48.76 57.88 47.18
C ALA A 283 47.20 57.97 47.02
N PRO A 284 46.45 57.22 47.87
CA PRO A 284 45.00 56.98 47.73
C PRO A 284 44.15 57.82 48.69
N SER A 285 42.90 58.09 48.32
CA SER A 285 41.75 58.32 49.20
C SER A 285 40.52 58.44 48.30
N GLY A 286 39.33 57.93 48.60
CA GLY A 286 38.71 57.46 49.82
C GLY A 286 37.20 57.69 49.63
N GLY A 287 36.36 56.85 50.24
CA GLY A 287 34.97 57.19 50.49
C GLY A 287 33.91 56.53 49.58
N THR A 288 33.46 55.35 49.99
CA THR A 288 32.03 55.03 50.07
C THR A 288 31.39 55.79 51.26
N PRO A 289 30.11 55.61 51.59
CA PRO A 289 28.88 55.45 50.78
C PRO A 289 27.75 56.39 51.29
N THR A 290 26.65 56.51 50.54
CA THR A 290 25.24 56.33 50.99
C THR A 290 24.31 56.62 49.84
#